data_AF-A0A3G8ZEU5-F1
#
_entry.id   AF-A0A3G8ZEU5-F1
#
_cell.length_a   1.000
_cell.length_b   1.000
_cell.length_c   1.000
_cell.angle_alpha   90.00
_cell.angle_beta   90.00
_cell.angle_gamma   90.00
#
_symmetry.space_group_name_H-M   'P 1'
#
loop_
_entity.id
_entity.type
_entity.pdbx_description
1 polymer ?
#
loop_
_entity_poly.entity_id
_entity_poly.type
_entity_poly.pdbx_seq_one_letter_code
_entity_poly.pdbx_strand_id
1 'polypeptide(L)'
;MWKITKHKAATGQQELQVCIKVRELEYSNITYAESLIDEFRTKLKEVKRTNNFSANLMYKATPRNPKSVEIWKLTADADFNYKMFTLDYIGESPNPFNF
;
A
#
# COMPACT_ATOMS: atom_id res chain seq x y z
N MET A 1 -1.41 -14.21 1.88
CA MET A 1 -2.21 -13.02 2.24
C MET A 1 -1.32 -11.99 2.91
N TRP A 2 -1.51 -10.70 2.61
CA TRP A 2 -0.85 -9.61 3.32
C TRP A 2 -1.77 -9.07 4.40
N LYS A 3 -1.27 -8.86 5.61
CA LYS A 3 -2.01 -8.20 6.69
C LYS A 3 -1.78 -6.70 6.61
N ILE A 4 -2.84 -5.92 6.47
CA ILE A 4 -2.76 -4.45 6.47
C ILE A 4 -2.95 -3.90 7.88
N THR A 5 -1.95 -3.17 8.37
CA THR A 5 -2.05 -2.31 9.56
C THR A 5 -2.20 -0.87 9.12
N LYS A 6 -3.32 -0.24 9.47
CA LYS A 6 -3.62 1.17 9.14
C LYS A 6 -3.13 2.09 10.26
N HIS A 7 -2.30 3.07 9.92
CA HIS A 7 -1.76 4.04 10.87
C HIS A 7 -2.51 5.38 10.85
N LYS A 8 -3.04 5.77 9.69
CA LYS A 8 -3.76 7.04 9.53
C LYS A 8 -5.02 6.88 8.70
N ALA A 9 -6.06 7.63 9.04
CA ALA A 9 -7.30 7.72 8.26
C ALA A 9 -7.08 8.51 6.97
N ALA A 10 -7.67 8.05 5.88
CA ALA A 10 -7.77 8.81 4.64
C ALA A 10 -8.85 9.88 4.79
N THR A 11 -8.53 11.10 4.42
CA THR A 11 -9.44 12.25 4.48
C THR A 11 -9.76 12.80 3.08
N GLY A 12 -8.86 12.60 2.11
CA GLY A 12 -9.05 13.06 0.72
C GLY A 12 -9.55 11.98 -0.23
N GLN A 13 -10.19 12.40 -1.34
CA GLN A 13 -10.67 11.49 -2.39
C GLN A 13 -9.52 10.67 -3.03
N GLN A 14 -8.36 11.30 -3.27
CA GLN A 14 -7.18 10.61 -3.78
C GLN A 14 -6.68 9.55 -2.79
N GLU A 15 -6.66 9.87 -1.50
CA GLU A 15 -6.24 8.91 -0.46
C GLU A 15 -7.21 7.73 -0.38
N LEU A 16 -8.51 7.98 -0.50
CA LEU A 16 -9.51 6.92 -0.54
C LEU A 16 -9.27 5.98 -1.73
N GLN A 17 -8.94 6.51 -2.91
CA GLN A 17 -8.56 5.69 -4.05
C GLN A 17 -7.30 4.88 -3.79
N VAL A 18 -6.28 5.47 -3.16
CA VAL A 18 -5.08 4.72 -2.75
C VAL A 18 -5.43 3.62 -1.74
N CYS A 19 -6.30 3.89 -0.76
CA CYS A 19 -6.75 2.88 0.21
C CYS A 19 -7.38 1.67 -0.49
N ILE A 20 -8.21 1.91 -1.51
CA ILE A 20 -8.83 0.85 -2.30
C ILE A 20 -7.74 0.01 -2.99
N LYS A 21 -6.77 0.68 -3.65
CA LYS A 21 -5.64 -0.02 -4.29
C LYS A 21 -4.79 -0.81 -3.31
N VAL A 22 -4.58 -0.32 -2.10
CA VAL A 22 -3.86 -1.05 -1.05
C VAL A 22 -4.65 -2.28 -0.58
N ARG A 23 -5.98 -2.19 -0.46
CA ARG A 23 -6.81 -3.36 -0.14
C ARG A 23 -6.82 -4.41 -1.25
N GLU A 24 -6.75 -4.00 -2.52
CA GLU A 24 -6.59 -4.97 -3.62
C GLU A 24 -5.29 -5.79 -3.48
N LEU A 25 -4.23 -5.20 -2.92
CA LEU A 25 -2.96 -5.90 -2.69
C LEU A 25 -3.02 -6.92 -1.54
N GLU A 26 -3.94 -6.74 -0.59
CA GLU A 26 -4.17 -7.66 0.53
C GLU A 26 -4.39 -9.10 0.05
N TYR A 27 -5.19 -9.21 -1.02
CA TYR A 27 -5.63 -10.43 -1.66
C TYR A 27 -4.77 -10.84 -2.85
N SER A 28 -3.65 -10.16 -3.09
CA SER A 28 -2.72 -10.55 -4.14
C SER A 28 -1.97 -11.84 -3.78
N ASN A 29 -1.65 -12.65 -4.78
CA ASN A 29 -0.81 -13.84 -4.64
C ASN A 29 0.70 -13.50 -4.55
N ILE A 30 1.03 -12.23 -4.34
CA ILE A 30 2.40 -11.76 -4.28
C ILE A 30 2.99 -12.14 -2.93
N THR A 31 4.20 -12.70 -2.92
CA THR A 31 4.85 -13.18 -1.69
C THR A 31 6.04 -12.32 -1.27
N TYR A 32 6.63 -11.58 -2.21
CA TYR A 32 7.81 -10.76 -1.99
C TYR A 32 7.47 -9.27 -1.97
N ALA A 33 8.09 -8.55 -1.04
CA ALA A 33 7.92 -7.11 -0.87
C ALA A 33 8.20 -6.31 -2.14
N GLU A 34 9.26 -6.64 -2.89
CA GLU A 34 9.64 -5.92 -4.12
C GLU A 34 8.56 -6.04 -5.20
N SER A 35 8.08 -7.26 -5.46
CA SER A 35 7.00 -7.50 -6.41
C SER A 35 5.71 -6.78 -5.99
N LEU A 36 5.44 -6.68 -4.68
CA LEU A 36 4.26 -5.96 -4.17
C LEU A 36 4.41 -4.45 -4.37
N ILE A 37 5.62 -3.91 -4.22
CA ILE A 37 5.93 -2.50 -4.47
C ILE A 37 5.72 -2.18 -5.95
N ASP A 38 6.15 -3.05 -6.86
CA ASP A 38 5.96 -2.84 -8.30
C ASP A 38 4.49 -2.92 -8.71
N GLU A 39 3.73 -3.86 -8.16
CA GLU A 39 2.29 -3.93 -8.35
C GLU A 39 1.60 -2.67 -7.80
N PHE A 40 1.99 -2.22 -6.60
CA PHE A 40 1.47 -0.98 -6.02
C PHE A 40 1.73 0.23 -6.92
N ARG A 41 2.95 0.35 -7.48
CA ARG A 41 3.29 1.42 -8.43
C ARG A 41 2.43 1.36 -9.70
N THR A 42 2.14 0.18 -10.20
CA THR A 42 1.24 -0.02 -11.35
C THR A 42 -0.17 0.45 -11.02
N LYS A 43 -0.72 -0.01 -9.89
CA LYS A 43 -2.05 0.41 -9.40
C LYS A 43 -2.15 1.91 -9.11
N LEU A 44 -1.07 2.55 -8.65
CA LEU A 44 -1.05 3.99 -8.43
C LEU A 44 -1.22 4.80 -9.72
N LYS A 45 -0.80 4.28 -10.88
CA LYS A 45 -1.01 4.95 -12.18
C LYS A 45 -2.48 4.97 -12.59
N GLU A 46 -3.29 4.06 -12.07
CA GLU A 46 -4.74 3.97 -12.32
C GLU A 46 -5.55 4.97 -11.49
N VAL A 47 -4.96 5.52 -10.42
CA VAL A 47 -5.61 6.52 -9.57
C VAL A 47 -5.78 7.80 -10.37
N LYS A 48 -7.04 8.21 -10.59
CA LYS A 48 -7.35 9.40 -11.37
C LYS A 48 -6.75 10.63 -10.69
N ARG A 49 -6.12 11.49 -11.49
CA ARG A 49 -5.65 12.80 -11.02
C ARG A 49 -6.85 13.64 -10.62
N THR A 50 -6.97 13.93 -9.33
CA THR A 50 -7.95 14.89 -8.82
C THR A 50 -7.36 16.30 -8.68
N ASN A 51 -6.03 16.45 -8.79
CA ASN A 51 -5.30 17.71 -8.74
C ASN A 51 -4.06 17.65 -9.66
N ASN A 52 -3.24 18.71 -9.66
CA ASN A 52 -1.98 18.77 -10.43
C ASN A 52 -0.93 17.73 -9.97
N PHE A 53 -1.13 17.08 -8.81
CA PHE A 53 -0.21 16.11 -8.25
C PHE A 53 -0.69 14.68 -8.50
N SER A 54 0.11 13.93 -9.25
CA SER A 54 -0.21 12.53 -9.52
C SER A 54 0.03 11.67 -8.30
N ALA A 55 -0.79 10.64 -8.07
CA ALA A 55 -0.65 9.77 -6.90
C ALA A 55 0.73 9.08 -6.87
N ASN A 56 1.31 8.72 -8.01
CA ASN A 56 2.66 8.16 -8.09
C ASN A 56 3.78 9.11 -7.60
N LEU A 57 3.51 10.41 -7.48
CA LEU A 57 4.45 11.39 -6.91
C LEU A 57 4.19 11.63 -5.42
N MET A 58 2.96 11.40 -4.96
CA MET A 58 2.52 11.69 -3.59
C MET A 58 2.53 10.46 -2.67
N TYR A 59 2.72 9.25 -3.21
CA TYR A 59 2.76 8.02 -2.42
C TYR A 59 3.94 7.15 -2.80
N LYS A 60 4.57 6.54 -1.79
CA LYS A 60 5.74 5.69 -1.97
C LYS A 60 5.61 4.45 -1.10
N ALA A 61 5.88 3.29 -1.69
CA ALA A 61 6.06 2.06 -0.94
C ALA A 61 7.55 1.77 -0.74
N THR A 62 7.92 1.40 0.47
CA THR A 62 9.30 1.10 0.87
C THR A 62 9.34 -0.27 1.54
N PRO A 63 10.28 -1.16 1.18
CA PRO A 63 10.42 -2.43 1.86
C PRO A 63 11.06 -2.18 3.23
N ARG A 64 10.48 -2.76 4.28
CA ARG A 64 11.14 -2.86 5.59
C ARG A 64 11.96 -4.15 5.70
N ASN A 65 11.44 -5.21 5.11
CA ASN A 65 12.09 -6.52 4.96
C ASN A 65 11.45 -7.26 3.76
N PRO A 66 11.93 -8.46 3.36
CA PRO A 66 11.39 -9.18 2.19
C PRO A 66 9.89 -9.53 2.27
N LYS A 67 9.29 -9.46 3.46
CA LYS A 67 7.89 -9.81 3.79
C LYS A 67 7.14 -8.66 4.45
N SER A 68 7.63 -7.42 4.37
CA SER A 68 7.00 -6.26 5.00
C SER A 68 7.22 -5.01 4.17
N VAL A 69 6.13 -4.32 3.86
CA VAL A 69 6.11 -3.10 3.04
C VAL A 69 5.43 -1.99 3.80
N GLU A 70 6.04 -0.81 3.78
CA GLU A 70 5.44 0.40 4.34
C GLU A 70 4.96 1.30 3.21
N ILE A 71 3.75 1.83 3.34
CA ILE A 71 3.17 2.76 2.39
C ILE A 71 3.09 4.13 3.03
N TRP A 72 3.75 5.08 2.39
CA TRP A 72 3.91 6.45 2.85
C TRP A 72 3.19 7.42 1.94
N LYS A 73 2.64 8.48 2.53
CA LYS A 73 2.32 9.70 1.82
C LYS A 73 3.53 10.63 1.87
N LEU A 74 3.82 11.26 0.75
CA LEU A 74 4.88 12.24 0.60
C LEU A 74 4.32 13.68 0.69
N THR A 75 5.20 14.62 0.98
CA THR A 75 4.97 16.06 0.76
C THR A 75 5.09 16.38 -0.74
N ALA A 76 4.78 17.62 -1.12
CA ALA A 76 4.97 18.07 -2.51
C ALA A 76 6.44 18.02 -2.94
N ASP A 77 7.37 18.14 -1.99
CA ASP A 77 8.82 18.10 -2.19
C ASP A 77 9.38 16.66 -2.19
N ALA A 78 8.52 15.65 -2.21
CA ALA A 78 8.85 14.23 -2.15
C ALA A 78 9.45 13.73 -0.81
N ASP A 79 9.35 14.52 0.27
CA ASP A 79 9.72 14.09 1.62
C ASP A 79 8.63 13.21 2.25
N PHE A 80 9.01 12.35 3.19
CA PHE A 80 8.04 11.51 3.92
C PHE A 80 7.17 12.36 4.85
N ASN A 81 5.87 12.45 4.55
CA ASN A 81 4.92 13.18 5.39
C ASN A 81 4.41 12.29 6.53
N TYR A 82 3.77 11.17 6.19
CA TYR A 82 3.32 10.18 7.18
C TYR A 82 3.14 8.80 6.60
N LYS A 83 3.25 7.80 7.47
CA LYS A 83 2.95 6.40 7.18
C LYS A 83 1.44 6.19 7.14
N MET A 84 0.94 5.61 6.06
CA MET A 84 -0.47 5.28 5.92
C MET A 84 -0.75 3.84 6.32
N PHE A 85 0.06 2.91 5.80
CA PHE A 85 -0.13 1.49 5.98
C PHE A 85 1.19 0.76 6.20
N THR A 86 1.12 -0.35 6.92
CA THR A 86 2.14 -1.41 6.90
C THR A 86 1.48 -2.68 6.42
N LEU A 87 2.08 -3.34 5.44
CA LEU A 87 1.64 -4.61 4.89
C LEU A 87 2.65 -5.65 5.32
N ASP A 88 2.22 -6.65 6.10
CA ASP A 88 3.05 -7.76 6.55
C ASP A 88 2.57 -9.06 5.92
N TYR A 89 3.45 -9.80 5.23
CA TYR A 89 3.11 -11.06 4.62
C TYR A 89 2.99 -12.15 5.68
N ILE A 90 1.77 -12.64 5.88
CA ILE A 90 1.44 -13.64 6.91
C ILE A 90 1.33 -15.07 6.34
N GLY A 91 1.54 -15.27 5.05
CA GLY A 91 1.37 -16.58 4.40
C GLY A 91 -0.10 -16.93 4.15
N GLU A 92 -0.42 -18.23 4.06
CA GLU A 92 -1.80 -18.71 4.08
C GLU A 92 -2.42 -18.45 5.45
N SER A 93 -3.67 -17.99 5.48
CA SER A 93 -4.42 -17.85 6.73
C SER A 93 -4.39 -19.19 7.46
N PRO A 94 -4.08 -19.26 8.77
CA PRO A 94 -4.30 -20.47 9.51
C PRO A 94 -5.78 -20.84 9.34
N ASN A 95 -6.03 -22.03 8.80
CA ASN A 95 -7.38 -22.55 8.65
C ASN A 95 -7.94 -22.74 10.07
N PRO A 96 -9.01 -22.03 10.47
CA PRO A 96 -9.54 -22.15 11.84
C PRO A 96 -10.16 -23.52 12.13
N PHE A 97 -10.18 -24.43 11.13
CA PHE A 97 -10.74 -25.77 11.22
C PHE A 97 -9.70 -26.89 11.24
N ASN A 98 -8.40 -26.60 11.29
CA ASN A 98 -7.41 -27.63 11.60
C ASN A 98 -7.38 -27.86 13.12
N PHE A 99 -8.15 -28.85 13.57
CA PHE A 99 -8.04 -29.47 14.90
C PHE A 99 -7.03 -30.63 14.86
#